data_AF-A0A7X5IU84-F1
#
_entry.id   AF-A0A7X5IU84-F1
#
_cell.length_a   1.000
_cell.length_b   1.000
_cell.length_c   1.000
_cell.angle_alpha   90.00
_cell.angle_beta   90.00
_cell.angle_gamma   90.00
#
_symmetry.space_group_name_H-M   'P 1'
#
loop_
_entity.id
_entity.type
_entity.pdbx_description
1 polymer ?
#
loop_
_entity_poly.entity_id
_entity_poly.type
_entity_poly.pdbx_seq_one_letter_code
_entity_poly.pdbx_strand_id
1 'polypeptide(L)'
;MMDPVLSVSYATIAAFFEASEGNHRNAVYVSCSCGYRRESGCGDFLFIPGHDCRPILLPLSDAESFLGRAVDRTECACTMSSRCFIRLYSRWLELATGSARDCPIQQILHLMNRPPDHKGTMP
;
A
#
# COMPACT_ATOMS: atom_id res chain seq x y z
N MET A 1 -13.86 -20.32 -11.38
CA MET A 1 -13.01 -19.12 -11.36
C MET A 1 -12.39 -19.11 -9.98
N MET A 2 -11.08 -19.35 -9.86
CA MET A 2 -10.42 -19.31 -8.55
C MET A 2 -10.26 -17.84 -8.19
N ASP A 3 -10.76 -17.44 -7.03
CA ASP A 3 -10.48 -16.10 -6.51
C ASP A 3 -8.95 -15.91 -6.47
N PRO A 4 -8.42 -14.80 -7.01
CA PRO A 4 -7.00 -14.54 -6.91
C PRO A 4 -6.61 -14.54 -5.43
N VAL A 5 -5.53 -15.24 -5.08
CA VAL A 5 -4.97 -15.19 -3.73
C VAL A 5 -4.34 -13.82 -3.56
N LEU A 6 -5.11 -12.86 -3.04
CA LEU A 6 -4.69 -11.50 -2.77
C LEU A 6 -3.82 -11.45 -1.51
N SER A 7 -2.77 -10.63 -1.52
CA SER A 7 -1.90 -10.45 -0.35
C SER A 7 -2.46 -9.47 0.67
N VAL A 8 -3.44 -8.64 0.29
CA VAL A 8 -4.17 -7.72 1.17
C VAL A 8 -5.66 -8.05 1.28
N SER A 9 -6.30 -7.51 2.33
CA SER A 9 -7.74 -7.66 2.54
C SER A 9 -8.56 -6.88 1.50
N TYR A 10 -9.79 -7.33 1.22
CA TYR A 10 -10.73 -6.57 0.38
C TYR A 10 -11.04 -5.18 0.96
N ALA A 11 -11.02 -5.01 2.27
CA ALA A 11 -11.21 -3.71 2.91
C ALA A 11 -10.06 -2.73 2.54
N THR A 12 -8.83 -3.24 2.48
CA THR A 12 -7.66 -2.46 2.04
C THR A 12 -7.78 -2.04 0.58
N ILE A 13 -8.24 -2.95 -0.30
CA ILE A 13 -8.48 -2.67 -1.72
C ILE A 13 -9.60 -1.63 -1.87
N ALA A 14 -10.71 -1.79 -1.16
CA ALA A 14 -11.82 -0.86 -1.19
C ALA A 14 -11.40 0.54 -0.74
N ALA A 15 -10.66 0.65 0.38
CA ALA A 15 -10.15 1.93 0.87
C ALA A 15 -9.21 2.61 -0.13
N PHE A 16 -8.37 1.83 -0.84
CA PHE A 16 -7.50 2.38 -1.89
C PHE A 16 -8.32 2.94 -3.05
N PHE A 17 -9.28 2.18 -3.58
CA PHE A 17 -10.09 2.64 -4.71
C PHE A 17 -11.07 3.74 -4.33
N GLU A 18 -11.56 3.79 -3.09
CA GLU A 18 -12.31 4.94 -2.59
C GLU A 18 -11.46 6.21 -2.62
N ALA A 19 -10.23 6.15 -2.07
CA ALA A 19 -9.31 7.27 -2.07
C ALA A 19 -8.86 7.68 -3.48
N SER A 20 -8.79 6.73 -4.43
CA SER A 20 -8.39 6.99 -5.82
C SER A 20 -9.58 7.29 -6.74
N GLU A 21 -10.77 7.55 -6.21
CA GLU A 21 -11.99 7.83 -6.99
C GLU A 21 -12.30 6.74 -8.03
N GLY A 22 -12.08 5.48 -7.65
CA GLY A 22 -12.27 4.29 -8.49
C GLY A 22 -11.20 4.10 -9.57
N ASN A 23 -10.19 4.98 -9.66
CA ASN A 23 -9.21 4.95 -10.74
C ASN A 23 -7.76 4.96 -10.23
N HIS A 24 -7.04 3.85 -10.42
CA HIS A 24 -5.62 3.72 -10.12
C HIS A 24 -4.72 4.79 -10.80
N ARG A 25 -5.19 5.42 -11.89
CA ARG A 25 -4.49 6.54 -12.53
C ARG A 25 -4.36 7.78 -11.63
N ASN A 26 -5.22 7.91 -10.61
CA ASN A 26 -5.12 8.98 -9.62
C ASN A 26 -4.10 8.67 -8.51
N ALA A 27 -3.54 7.46 -8.49
CA ALA A 27 -2.54 7.05 -7.51
C ALA A 27 -1.12 7.29 -7.99
N VAL A 28 -0.19 7.24 -7.05
CA VAL A 28 1.24 7.26 -7.30
C VAL A 28 1.74 5.83 -7.46
N TYR A 29 2.44 5.56 -8.56
CA TYR A 29 3.18 4.31 -8.71
C TYR A 29 4.50 4.39 -7.94
N VAL A 30 4.75 3.45 -7.04
CA VAL A 30 5.99 3.40 -6.26
C VAL A 30 6.82 2.19 -6.66
N SER A 31 7.98 2.45 -7.28
CA SER A 31 8.92 1.40 -7.62
C SER A 31 9.79 1.05 -6.42
N CYS A 32 9.78 -0.22 -6.04
CA CYS A 32 10.41 -0.73 -4.85
C CYS A 32 11.84 -1.20 -5.11
N SER A 33 12.79 -0.30 -4.87
CA SER A 33 14.23 -0.58 -4.80
C SER A 33 14.72 -0.71 -3.34
N CYS A 34 13.92 -1.39 -2.53
CA CYS A 34 14.20 -1.82 -1.15
C CYS A 34 15.63 -2.29 -0.86
N GLY A 35 16.37 -1.73 0.11
CA GLY A 35 17.60 -2.36 0.62
C GLY A 35 17.34 -3.52 1.61
N TYR A 36 16.08 -3.71 2.00
CA TYR A 36 15.66 -4.72 2.97
C TYR A 36 15.56 -6.11 2.32
N ARG A 37 15.66 -7.18 3.13
CA ARG A 37 15.52 -8.56 2.63
C ARG A 37 14.16 -8.71 1.96
N ARG A 38 14.17 -9.20 0.71
CA ARG A 38 12.96 -9.43 -0.09
C ARG A 38 12.27 -10.70 0.41
N GLU A 39 11.21 -10.53 1.17
CA GLU A 39 10.26 -11.60 1.50
C GLU A 39 9.21 -11.74 0.39
N SER A 40 8.44 -12.84 0.43
CA SER A 40 7.26 -13.02 -0.40
C SER A 40 6.28 -11.86 -0.20
N GLY A 41 5.91 -11.15 -1.27
CA GLY A 41 5.08 -9.94 -1.20
C GLY A 41 5.87 -8.62 -1.25
N CYS A 42 7.21 -8.68 -1.32
CA CYS A 42 8.02 -7.51 -1.63
C CYS A 42 7.98 -7.20 -3.13
N GLY A 43 7.45 -6.03 -3.49
CA GLY A 43 7.33 -5.60 -4.88
C GLY A 43 6.96 -4.13 -4.98
N ASP A 44 6.75 -3.68 -6.20
CA ASP A 44 6.21 -2.36 -6.50
C ASP A 44 4.77 -2.26 -5.95
N PHE A 45 4.32 -1.05 -5.67
CA PHE A 45 3.01 -0.82 -5.08
C PHE A 45 2.44 0.51 -5.52
N LEU A 46 1.11 0.62 -5.47
CA LEU A 46 0.42 1.89 -5.62
C LEU A 46 0.25 2.54 -4.25
N PHE A 47 0.35 3.86 -4.24
CA PHE A 47 0.23 4.70 -3.07
C PHE A 47 -0.73 5.85 -3.36
N ILE A 48 -1.63 6.11 -2.41
CA ILE A 48 -2.42 7.35 -2.39
C ILE A 48 -2.51 7.87 -0.95
N PRO A 49 -2.35 9.19 -0.72
CA PRO A 49 -2.57 9.74 0.61
C PRO A 49 -4.06 9.68 0.95
N GLY A 50 -4.38 9.12 2.12
CA GLY A 50 -5.72 9.20 2.69
C GLY A 50 -6.07 10.62 3.15
N HIS A 51 -7.31 10.82 3.60
CA HIS A 51 -7.83 12.12 4.06
C HIS A 51 -7.04 12.74 5.23
N ASP A 52 -6.36 11.91 6.04
CA ASP A 52 -5.51 12.32 7.15
C ASP A 52 -4.01 12.28 6.79
N CYS A 53 -3.71 12.23 5.49
CA CYS A 53 -2.39 12.06 4.89
C CYS A 53 -1.71 10.73 5.22
N ARG A 54 -2.35 9.77 5.92
CA ARG A 54 -1.75 8.44 6.10
C ARG A 54 -1.69 7.72 4.76
N PRO A 55 -0.61 6.97 4.49
CA PRO A 55 -0.47 6.31 3.21
C PRO A 55 -1.38 5.09 3.13
N ILE A 56 -2.18 5.02 2.07
CA ILE A 56 -2.92 3.84 1.69
C ILE A 56 -2.12 3.13 0.60
N LEU A 57 -1.68 1.91 0.91
CA LEU A 57 -0.81 1.11 0.04
C LEU A 57 -1.60 -0.04 -0.55
N LEU A 58 -1.38 -0.30 -1.84
CA LEU A 58 -1.89 -1.48 -2.54
C LEU A 58 -0.74 -2.15 -3.29
N PRO A 59 -0.36 -3.40 -2.95
CA PRO A 59 0.65 -4.14 -3.71
C PRO A 59 0.28 -4.20 -5.20
N LEU A 60 1.27 -4.01 -6.07
CA LEU A 60 1.02 -3.98 -7.52
C LEU A 60 0.38 -5.29 -8.01
N SER A 61 0.84 -6.43 -7.49
CA SER A 61 0.27 -7.74 -7.81
C SER A 61 -1.22 -7.85 -7.51
N ASP A 62 -1.66 -7.24 -6.40
CA ASP A 62 -3.06 -7.25 -5.98
C ASP A 62 -3.88 -6.27 -6.82
N ALA A 63 -3.30 -5.09 -7.13
CA ALA A 63 -3.92 -4.14 -8.05
C ALA A 63 -4.15 -4.74 -9.43
N GLU A 64 -3.16 -5.41 -10.01
CA GLU A 64 -3.24 -6.04 -11.33
C GLU A 64 -4.21 -7.22 -11.34
N SER A 65 -4.20 -8.04 -10.27
CA SER A 65 -5.15 -9.13 -10.10
C SER A 65 -6.59 -8.61 -10.00
N PHE A 66 -6.81 -7.51 -9.27
CA PHE A 66 -8.12 -6.90 -9.11
C PHE A 66 -8.61 -6.19 -10.40
N LEU A 67 -7.71 -5.49 -11.10
CA LEU A 67 -8.03 -4.81 -12.36
C LEU A 67 -8.17 -5.76 -13.55
N GLY A 68 -7.67 -6.99 -13.43
CA GLY A 68 -7.62 -7.97 -14.52
C GLY A 68 -6.66 -7.59 -15.65
N ARG A 69 -5.74 -6.65 -15.40
CA ARG A 69 -4.74 -6.18 -16.36
C ARG A 69 -3.49 -5.66 -15.66
N ALA A 70 -2.37 -5.67 -16.39
CA ALA A 70 -1.14 -5.04 -15.94
C ALA A 70 -1.34 -3.51 -15.80
N VAL A 71 -0.72 -2.93 -14.78
CA VAL A 71 -0.74 -1.48 -14.57
C VAL A 71 0.47 -0.85 -15.25
N ASP A 72 0.21 0.04 -16.21
CA ASP A 72 1.26 0.86 -16.79
C ASP A 72 1.53 2.07 -15.87
N ARG A 73 2.74 2.12 -15.30
CA ARG A 73 3.18 3.20 -14.42
C ARG A 73 3.09 4.60 -15.05
N THR A 74 3.10 4.71 -16.38
CA THR A 74 2.97 5.99 -17.08
C THR A 74 1.53 6.53 -17.09
N GLU A 75 0.54 5.68 -16.78
CA GLU A 75 -0.85 6.10 -16.61
C GLU A 75 -1.15 6.63 -15.20
N CYS A 76 -0.27 6.42 -14.23
CA CYS A 76 -0.42 6.92 -12.86
C CYS A 76 -0.13 8.43 -12.77
N ALA A 77 -0.75 9.09 -11.79
CA ALA A 77 -0.64 10.53 -11.58
C ALA A 77 0.81 10.96 -11.33
N CYS A 78 1.61 10.09 -10.73
CA CYS A 78 3.04 10.27 -10.54
C CYS A 78 3.75 8.93 -10.36
N THR A 79 5.06 8.91 -10.57
CA THR A 79 5.93 7.78 -10.22
C THR A 79 6.96 8.22 -9.20
N MET A 80 7.22 7.43 -8.17
CA MET A 80 8.33 7.68 -7.23
C MET A 80 9.06 6.39 -6.83
N SER A 81 10.26 6.55 -6.26
CA SER A 81 10.97 5.41 -5.67
C SER A 81 10.51 5.15 -4.24
N SER A 82 10.60 3.90 -3.78
CA SER A 82 10.34 3.55 -2.38
C SER A 82 11.24 4.30 -1.40
N ARG A 83 12.47 4.66 -1.80
CA ARG A 83 13.35 5.53 -1.00
C ARG A 83 12.75 6.93 -0.80
N CYS A 84 12.15 7.49 -1.84
CA CYS A 84 11.46 8.79 -1.74
C CYS A 84 10.25 8.69 -0.81
N PHE A 85 9.41 7.66 -0.99
CA PHE A 85 8.28 7.38 -0.12
C PHE A 85 8.69 7.25 1.37
N ILE A 86 9.72 6.45 1.66
CA ILE A 86 10.23 6.25 3.03
C ILE A 86 10.72 7.57 3.64
N ARG A 87 11.38 8.41 2.84
CA ARG A 87 11.83 9.74 3.30
C ARG A 87 10.65 10.69 3.55
N LEU A 88 9.64 10.67 2.69
CA LEU A 88 8.45 11.52 2.81
C LEU A 88 7.67 11.19 4.09
N TYR A 89 7.59 9.91 4.45
CA TYR A 89 6.83 9.41 5.60
C TYR A 89 7.68 9.08 6.83
N SER A 90 8.97 9.44 6.88
CA SER A 90 9.93 8.94 7.88
C SER A 90 9.44 9.02 9.33
N ARG A 91 8.90 10.18 9.74
CA ARG A 91 8.36 10.38 11.09
C ARG A 91 7.15 9.53 11.40
N TRP A 92 6.27 9.35 10.44
CA TRP A 92 5.10 8.48 10.61
C TRP A 92 5.53 7.01 10.67
N LEU A 93 6.49 6.60 9.83
CA LEU A 93 7.05 5.24 9.85
C LEU A 93 7.71 4.91 11.19
N GLU A 94 8.48 5.83 11.76
CA GLU A 94 9.10 5.68 13.09
C GLU A 94 8.07 5.39 14.19
N LEU A 95 6.86 5.95 14.07
CA LEU A 95 5.78 5.77 15.05
C LEU A 95 4.90 4.55 14.74
N ALA A 96 4.72 4.22 13.45
CA ALA A 96 3.82 3.17 13.01
C ALA A 96 4.47 1.78 12.97
N THR A 97 5.79 1.70 12.77
CA THR A 97 6.51 0.43 12.61
C THR A 97 7.17 -0.03 13.91
N GLY A 98 7.21 -1.34 14.13
CA GLY A 98 7.75 -1.94 15.37
C GLY A 98 9.23 -2.32 15.28
N SER A 99 9.79 -2.37 14.07
CA SER A 99 11.16 -2.81 13.82
C SER A 99 11.89 -1.86 12.89
N ALA A 100 13.05 -1.38 13.31
CA ALA A 100 13.95 -0.58 12.47
C ALA A 100 14.76 -1.44 11.47
N ARG A 101 14.72 -2.77 11.62
CA ARG A 101 15.49 -3.71 10.79
C ARG A 101 14.67 -4.27 9.62
N ASP A 102 13.36 -4.40 9.82
CA ASP A 102 12.47 -4.97 8.82
C ASP A 102 12.01 -3.92 7.82
N CYS A 103 11.58 -4.36 6.64
CA CYS A 103 11.09 -3.46 5.61
C CYS A 103 9.88 -2.65 6.14
N PRO A 104 9.96 -1.30 6.21
CA PRO A 104 8.87 -0.51 6.76
C PRO A 104 7.59 -0.62 5.92
N ILE A 105 7.72 -0.82 4.60
CA ILE A 105 6.59 -0.99 3.67
C ILE A 105 5.84 -2.30 3.98
N GLN A 106 6.56 -3.40 4.21
CA GLN A 106 5.94 -4.68 4.57
C GLN A 106 5.26 -4.60 5.94
N GLN A 107 5.88 -3.92 6.90
CA GLN A 107 5.26 -3.68 8.21
C GLN A 107 3.94 -2.91 8.07
N ILE A 108 3.88 -1.88 7.22
CA ILE A 108 2.62 -1.16 6.95
C ILE A 108 1.58 -2.05 6.29
N LEU A 109 1.94 -2.77 5.23
CA LEU A 109 1.02 -3.68 4.55
C LEU A 109 0.42 -4.70 5.52
N HIS A 110 1.26 -5.25 6.41
CA HIS A 110 0.79 -6.13 7.47
C HIS A 110 -0.18 -5.43 8.44
N LEU A 111 0.11 -4.19 8.87
CA LEU A 111 -0.77 -3.41 9.74
C LEU A 111 -2.11 -3.08 9.08
N MET A 112 -2.10 -2.69 7.80
CA MET A 112 -3.30 -2.37 7.02
C MET A 112 -4.23 -3.57 6.81
N ASN A 113 -3.69 -4.79 6.87
CA ASN A 113 -4.43 -6.03 6.75
C ASN A 113 -5.01 -6.53 8.07
N ARG A 114 -4.67 -5.91 9.20
CA ARG A 114 -5.27 -6.28 10.48
C ARG A 114 -6.70 -5.76 10.52
N PRO A 115 -7.67 -6.57 10.97
CA PRO A 115 -9.01 -6.05 11.23
C PRO A 115 -8.89 -4.90 12.26
N PRO A 116 -9.71 -3.84 12.12
CA PRO A 116 -9.69 -2.75 13.07
C PRO A 116 -9.94 -3.31 14.47
N ASP A 117 -9.05 -2.98 15.41
CA ASP A 117 -9.25 -3.29 16.82
C ASP A 117 -10.64 -2.79 17.20
N HIS A 118 -11.55 -3.70 17.56
CA HIS A 118 -12.83 -3.36 18.16
C HIS A 118 -12.57 -2.81 19.58
N LYS A 119 -11.92 -1.65 19.68
CA LYS A 119 -11.97 -0.83 20.89
C LYS A 119 -13.28 -0.08 20.81
N GLY A 120 -14.24 -0.61 21.58
CA GLY A 120 -15.64 -0.30 21.48
C GLY A 120 -16.00 1.15 21.71
N THR A 121 -17.24 1.43 21.27
CA THR A 121 -18.11 2.54 21.69
C THR A 121 -17.49 3.93 21.64
N MET A 122 -17.83 4.68 20.60
CA MET A 122 -18.09 6.10 20.78
C MET A 122 -19.57 6.29 21.18
N PRO A 123 -19.86 7.31 22.01
CA PRO A 123 -21.16 7.52 22.67
C PRO A 123 -22.31 7.87 21.72
#